data_AF-A0A401MX02-F1
#
_entry.id   AF-A0A401MX02-F1
#
_cell.length_a   1.000
_cell.length_b   1.000
_cell.length_c   1.000
_cell.angle_alpha   90.00
_cell.angle_beta   90.00
_cell.angle_gamma   90.00
#
_symmetry.space_group_name_H-M   'P 1'
#
loop_
_entity.id
_entity.type
_entity.pdbx_description
1 polymer ?
#
loop_
_entity_poly.entity_id
_entity_poly.type
_entity_poly.pdbx_seq_one_letter_code
_entity_poly.pdbx_strand_id
1 'polypeptide(L)'
;MPQLSVRVGGEAGDQAFAEDLCVPAAAGLVVGDGGDAVQDDDRSGGWSAGRFALEAGVRWIGDGTVARLVGAKRAEAVRRQRIVREHLRDFAVRCDPHAFFAWWELPAPWRADTFTAAAAAHGIAVTPGPAFAVGPGRTPDAVRLGLASAAEPHLRWALRTLADVAGRRRTGR
;
A
#
# COMPACT_ATOMS: atom_id res chain seq x y z
N MET A 1 29.57 4.04 -14.56
CA MET A 1 28.69 4.11 -13.38
C MET A 1 28.14 5.53 -13.25
N PRO A 2 26.82 5.72 -13.36
CA PRO A 2 26.13 6.90 -12.80
C PRO A 2 25.10 6.43 -11.74
N GLN A 3 25.29 6.64 -10.44
CA GLN A 3 25.00 7.86 -9.65
C GLN A 3 23.55 8.35 -9.86
N LEU A 4 22.62 7.74 -9.09
CA LEU A 4 21.21 8.11 -8.97
C LEU A 4 21.09 9.20 -7.90
N SER A 5 20.76 10.42 -8.32
CA SER A 5 20.42 11.53 -7.44
C SER A 5 19.00 11.38 -6.90
N VAL A 6 18.86 11.14 -5.60
CA VAL A 6 17.57 11.24 -4.90
C VAL A 6 17.37 12.69 -4.50
N ARG A 7 16.40 13.34 -5.14
CA ARG A 7 16.01 14.72 -4.85
C ARG A 7 15.10 14.73 -3.62
N VAL A 8 15.58 15.34 -2.54
CA VAL A 8 14.76 15.75 -1.39
C VAL A 8 14.09 17.06 -1.78
N GLY A 9 12.77 17.02 -1.99
CA GLY A 9 11.95 18.20 -2.24
C GLY A 9 10.88 18.31 -1.17
N GLY A 10 11.14 19.14 -0.16
CA GLY A 10 10.05 19.84 0.52
C GLY A 10 9.71 21.07 -0.30
N GLU A 11 8.42 21.33 -0.49
CA GLU A 11 7.73 22.62 -0.38
C GLU A 11 6.23 22.35 -0.50
N ALA A 12 5.45 23.19 0.17
CA ALA A 12 4.04 23.00 0.40
C ALA A 12 3.19 23.13 -0.88
N GLY A 13 2.17 22.27 -0.99
CA GLY A 13 1.05 22.44 -1.90
C GLY A 13 1.24 21.83 -3.28
N ASP A 14 1.01 20.51 -3.41
CA ASP A 14 0.11 20.03 -4.46
C ASP A 14 -0.27 18.55 -4.22
N GLN A 15 -1.52 18.23 -4.53
CA GLN A 15 -2.08 16.89 -4.41
C GLN A 15 -1.60 16.01 -5.57
N ALA A 16 -0.42 15.39 -5.48
CA ALA A 16 0.01 14.39 -6.47
C ALA A 16 1.13 13.48 -5.95
N PHE A 17 0.85 12.56 -5.03
CA PHE A 17 1.85 11.57 -4.57
C PHE A 17 1.35 10.12 -4.52
N ALA A 18 0.25 9.82 -5.21
CA ALA A 18 -0.30 8.45 -5.27
C ALA A 18 -0.34 7.83 -6.69
N GLU A 19 -0.10 8.59 -7.76
CA GLU A 19 -0.27 8.08 -9.13
C GLU A 19 0.99 7.47 -9.77
N ASP A 20 2.18 7.68 -9.19
CA ASP A 20 3.44 7.29 -9.86
C ASP A 20 3.90 5.84 -9.59
N LEU A 21 3.00 5.01 -9.05
CA LEU A 21 3.12 3.55 -9.06
C LEU A 21 2.31 2.97 -10.23
N CYS A 22 2.57 3.47 -11.43
CA CYS A 22 2.12 2.83 -12.66
C CYS A 22 2.90 1.51 -12.83
N VAL A 23 2.31 0.42 -12.33
CA VAL A 23 2.51 -0.91 -12.92
C VAL A 23 1.76 -0.86 -14.26
N PRO A 24 2.40 -0.83 -15.44
CA PRO A 24 1.69 -0.65 -16.71
C PRO A 24 0.93 -1.91 -17.17
N ALA A 25 0.48 -2.76 -16.24
CA ALA A 25 -0.19 -4.02 -16.54
C ALA A 25 -1.28 -4.37 -15.51
N ALA A 26 -2.07 -3.39 -15.07
CA ALA A 26 -3.34 -3.69 -14.41
C ALA A 26 -4.36 -4.08 -15.50
N ALA A 27 -4.31 -5.34 -15.95
CA ALA A 27 -5.42 -5.91 -16.72
C ALA A 27 -6.58 -6.15 -15.74
N GLY A 28 -7.57 -5.26 -15.75
CA GLY A 28 -8.85 -5.50 -15.07
C GLY A 28 -9.68 -6.45 -15.92
N LEU A 29 -9.97 -7.65 -15.41
CA LEU A 29 -10.94 -8.55 -16.02
C LEU A 29 -12.29 -8.36 -15.31
N VAL A 30 -13.27 -7.82 -16.02
CA VAL A 30 -14.66 -7.83 -15.59
C VAL A 30 -15.32 -9.09 -16.19
N VAL A 31 -15.75 -10.01 -15.33
CA VAL A 31 -16.55 -11.17 -15.75
C VAL A 31 -18.02 -10.78 -15.60
N GLY A 32 -18.69 -10.51 -16.71
CA GLY A 32 -20.14 -10.31 -16.76
C GLY A 32 -20.88 -11.65 -16.86
N ASP A 33 -22.06 -11.72 -16.25
CA ASP A 33 -23.01 -12.82 -16.47
C ASP A 33 -23.65 -12.68 -17.86
N GLY A 34 -23.86 -13.80 -18.54
CA GLY A 34 -24.17 -13.85 -19.97
C GLY A 34 -25.48 -13.16 -20.34
N GLY A 35 -25.37 -12.02 -21.02
CA GLY A 35 -26.46 -11.38 -21.74
C GLY A 35 -25.90 -10.61 -22.94
N ASP A 36 -26.44 -10.86 -24.13
CA ASP A 36 -25.99 -10.33 -25.43
C ASP A 36 -26.22 -8.81 -25.61
N ALA A 37 -25.78 -7.99 -24.66
CA ALA A 37 -25.92 -6.54 -24.73
C ALA A 37 -24.75 -5.81 -24.06
N VAL A 38 -23.53 -6.01 -24.57
CA VAL A 38 -22.43 -5.05 -24.37
C VAL A 38 -21.62 -4.97 -25.66
N GLN A 39 -22.12 -4.21 -26.63
CA GLN A 39 -21.32 -3.59 -27.68
C GLN A 39 -21.78 -2.13 -27.75
N ASP A 40 -20.82 -1.22 -27.82
CA ASP A 40 -20.95 0.24 -27.84
C ASP A 40 -21.17 0.94 -26.49
N ASP A 41 -20.11 1.03 -25.68
CA ASP A 41 -19.45 2.32 -25.38
C ASP A 41 -18.26 2.13 -24.43
N ASP A 42 -17.18 1.48 -24.88
CA ASP A 42 -16.05 1.15 -23.99
C ASP A 42 -14.68 1.21 -24.71
N ARG A 43 -14.48 2.21 -25.57
CA ARG A 43 -13.18 2.49 -26.20
C ARG A 43 -12.47 3.74 -25.67
N SER A 44 -13.10 4.50 -24.77
CA SER A 44 -12.52 5.72 -24.19
C SER A 44 -11.54 5.42 -23.06
N GLY A 45 -11.68 4.28 -22.37
CA GLY A 45 -10.69 3.77 -21.43
C GLY A 45 -9.72 2.80 -22.11
N GLY A 46 -8.42 3.08 -22.10
CA GLY A 46 -7.36 2.12 -22.47
C GLY A 46 -7.22 0.93 -21.51
N TRP A 47 -8.33 0.47 -20.93
CA TRP A 47 -8.44 -0.58 -19.91
C TRP A 47 -8.73 -1.96 -20.51
N SER A 48 -8.99 -2.04 -21.82
CA SER A 48 -8.99 -3.33 -22.50
C SER A 48 -7.56 -3.84 -22.63
N ALA A 49 -7.30 -5.05 -22.13
CA ALA A 49 -6.03 -5.71 -22.38
C ALA A 49 -5.88 -5.88 -23.90
N GLY A 50 -4.85 -5.26 -24.49
CA GLY A 50 -4.53 -5.49 -25.89
C GLY A 50 -4.37 -7.00 -26.16
N ARG A 51 -4.70 -7.46 -27.38
CA ARG A 51 -4.74 -8.90 -27.74
C ARG A 51 -3.51 -9.68 -27.24
N PHE A 52 -2.32 -9.10 -27.33
CA PHE A 52 -1.09 -9.71 -26.82
C PHE A 52 -1.10 -9.93 -25.30
N ALA A 53 -1.56 -8.96 -24.52
CA ALA A 53 -1.64 -9.07 -23.06
C ALA A 53 -2.68 -10.12 -22.63
N LEU A 54 -3.78 -10.24 -23.38
CA LEU A 54 -4.79 -11.27 -23.15
C LEU A 54 -4.23 -12.68 -23.43
N GLU A 55 -3.61 -12.88 -24.59
CA GLU A 55 -2.97 -14.17 -24.96
C GLU A 55 -1.90 -14.58 -23.95
N ALA A 56 -1.03 -13.64 -23.55
CA ALA A 56 -0.03 -13.88 -22.51
C ALA A 56 -0.68 -14.27 -21.18
N GLY A 57 -1.73 -13.56 -20.77
CA GLY A 57 -2.48 -13.83 -19.54
C GLY A 57 -3.10 -15.23 -19.53
N VAL A 58 -3.80 -15.61 -20.61
CA VAL A 58 -4.40 -16.96 -20.75
C VAL A 58 -3.33 -18.04 -20.68
N ARG A 59 -2.22 -17.85 -21.39
CA ARG A 59 -1.10 -18.81 -21.36
C ARG A 59 -0.50 -18.92 -19.96
N TRP A 60 -0.24 -17.81 -19.28
CA TRP A 60 0.34 -17.82 -17.92
C TRP A 60 -0.60 -18.42 -16.87
N ILE A 61 -1.92 -18.33 -17.08
CA ILE A 61 -2.90 -19.02 -16.24
C ILE A 61 -2.83 -20.52 -16.52
N GLY A 62 -2.87 -20.94 -17.79
CA GLY A 62 -2.87 -22.34 -18.19
C GLY A 62 -1.57 -23.09 -17.89
N ASP A 63 -0.42 -22.41 -17.98
CA ASP A 63 0.90 -23.00 -17.70
C ASP A 63 1.32 -22.92 -16.21
N GLY A 64 0.46 -22.36 -15.35
CA GLY A 64 0.69 -22.26 -13.91
C GLY A 64 1.64 -21.14 -13.47
N THR A 65 2.11 -20.28 -14.39
CA THR A 65 2.94 -19.12 -14.06
C THR A 65 2.25 -18.18 -13.07
N VAL A 66 0.96 -17.90 -13.26
CA VAL A 66 0.18 -17.07 -12.32
C VAL A 66 0.14 -17.71 -10.93
N ALA A 67 -0.13 -19.01 -10.84
CA ALA A 67 -0.19 -19.72 -9.56
C ALA A 67 1.15 -19.65 -8.81
N ARG A 68 2.28 -19.84 -9.52
CA ARG A 68 3.63 -19.70 -8.95
C ARG A 68 3.91 -18.29 -8.46
N LEU A 69 3.54 -17.26 -9.23
CA LEU A 69 3.73 -15.85 -8.86
C LEU A 69 2.87 -15.46 -7.64
N VAL A 70 1.61 -15.90 -7.60
CA VAL A 70 0.71 -15.69 -6.46
C VAL A 70 1.29 -16.37 -5.20
N GLY A 71 1.77 -17.61 -5.31
CA GLY A 71 2.44 -18.31 -4.22
C GLY A 71 3.66 -17.53 -3.68
N ALA A 72 4.52 -17.07 -4.58
CA ALA A 72 5.69 -16.26 -4.22
C ALA A 72 5.30 -14.94 -3.54
N LYS A 73 4.28 -14.23 -4.05
CA LYS A 73 3.77 -12.99 -3.45
C LYS A 73 3.14 -13.20 -2.08
N ARG A 74 2.36 -14.28 -1.90
CA ARG A 74 1.79 -14.63 -0.58
C ARG A 74 2.87 -14.97 0.44
N ALA A 75 3.91 -15.71 0.04
CA ALA A 75 5.04 -16.01 0.92
C ALA A 75 5.80 -14.73 1.34
N GLU A 76 5.99 -13.80 0.42
CA GLU A 76 6.60 -12.50 0.71
C GLU A 76 5.74 -11.64 1.64
N ALA A 77 4.43 -11.58 1.41
CA ALA A 77 3.50 -10.88 2.28
C ALA A 77 3.57 -11.43 3.72
N VAL A 78 3.56 -12.76 3.90
CA VAL A 78 3.68 -13.40 5.21
C VAL A 78 4.98 -13.00 5.92
N ARG A 79 6.11 -12.98 5.20
CA ARG A 79 7.40 -12.52 5.74
C ARG A 79 7.31 -11.07 6.22
N ARG A 80 6.79 -10.17 5.40
CA ARG A 80 6.66 -8.74 5.75
C ARG A 80 5.70 -8.49 6.90
N GLN A 81 4.57 -9.22 6.95
CA GLN A 81 3.63 -9.14 8.07
C GLN A 81 4.25 -9.63 9.38
N ARG A 82 5.16 -10.60 9.33
CA ARG A 82 5.92 -11.02 10.52
C ARG A 82 6.78 -9.87 11.06
N ILE A 83 7.42 -9.11 10.18
CA ILE A 83 8.25 -7.95 10.56
C ILE A 83 7.41 -6.86 11.22
N VAL A 84 6.21 -6.59 10.68
CA VAL A 84 5.24 -5.68 11.29
C VAL A 84 4.89 -6.14 12.70
N ARG A 85 4.53 -7.42 12.88
CA ARG A 85 4.23 -7.99 14.20
C ARG A 85 5.42 -7.93 15.16
N GLU A 86 6.64 -8.16 14.68
CA GLU A 86 7.86 -8.10 15.50
C GLU A 86 8.09 -6.70 16.08
N HIS A 87 7.89 -5.64 15.28
CA HIS A 87 8.18 -4.27 15.69
C HIS A 87 7.00 -3.54 16.33
N LEU A 88 5.76 -3.90 15.99
CA LEU A 88 4.55 -3.25 16.49
C LEU A 88 3.73 -4.15 17.42
N ARG A 89 4.33 -5.17 18.03
CA ARG A 89 3.64 -6.16 18.90
C ARG A 89 2.83 -5.54 20.04
N ASP A 90 3.29 -4.41 20.56
CA ASP A 90 2.72 -3.71 21.71
C ASP A 90 1.65 -2.69 21.31
N PHE A 91 1.29 -2.64 20.02
CA PHE A 91 0.29 -1.75 19.47
C PHE A 91 -0.88 -2.49 18.82
N ALA A 92 -2.01 -1.80 18.69
CA ALA A 92 -3.18 -2.33 18.01
C ALA A 92 -3.01 -2.27 16.48
N VAL A 93 -2.54 -3.37 15.89
CA VAL A 93 -2.34 -3.52 14.45
C VAL A 93 -3.21 -4.63 13.89
N ARG A 94 -3.97 -4.32 12.82
CA ARG A 94 -4.86 -5.23 12.10
C ARG A 94 -4.34 -5.44 10.68
N CYS A 95 -4.19 -6.69 10.26
CA CYS A 95 -3.77 -7.05 8.91
C CYS A 95 -4.23 -8.47 8.53
N ASP A 96 -4.41 -8.69 7.23
CA ASP A 96 -4.46 -10.05 6.67
C ASP A 96 -3.00 -10.55 6.47
N PRO A 97 -2.68 -11.82 6.80
CA PRO A 97 -1.32 -12.35 6.67
C PRO A 97 -0.74 -12.32 5.24
N HIS A 98 -1.58 -12.26 4.21
CA HIS A 98 -1.20 -12.21 2.80
C HIS A 98 -1.35 -10.80 2.20
N ALA A 99 -1.79 -9.80 2.97
CA ALA A 99 -1.85 -8.42 2.52
C ALA A 99 -0.47 -7.74 2.56
N PHE A 100 -0.25 -6.78 1.66
CA PHE A 100 0.91 -5.87 1.67
C PHE A 100 0.62 -4.55 2.38
N PHE A 101 -0.35 -4.52 3.28
CA PHE A 101 -0.62 -3.37 4.13
C PHE A 101 -1.04 -3.81 5.53
N ALA A 102 -0.91 -2.90 6.49
CA ALA A 102 -1.43 -3.07 7.83
C ALA A 102 -2.13 -1.78 8.28
N TRP A 103 -3.22 -1.95 9.03
CA TRP A 103 -3.92 -0.86 9.70
C TRP A 103 -3.42 -0.77 11.13
N TRP A 104 -2.88 0.38 11.51
CA TRP A 104 -2.39 0.63 12.85
C TRP A 104 -3.27 1.67 13.53
N GLU A 105 -3.96 1.26 14.59
CA GLU A 105 -4.65 2.15 15.51
C GLU A 105 -3.62 2.82 16.43
N LEU A 106 -3.55 4.13 16.32
CA LEU A 106 -2.56 4.93 17.02
C LEU A 106 -2.95 5.06 18.50
N PRO A 107 -1.98 4.95 19.41
CA PRO A 107 -2.25 5.21 20.83
C PRO A 107 -2.53 6.69 21.06
N ALA A 108 -3.40 7.00 22.01
CA ALA A 108 -3.56 8.38 22.48
C ALA A 108 -2.19 8.96 22.93
N PRO A 109 -1.90 10.25 22.67
CA PRO A 109 -2.76 11.28 22.12
C PRO A 109 -2.63 11.47 20.59
N TRP A 110 -2.15 10.47 19.85
CA TRP A 110 -1.90 10.65 18.42
C TRP A 110 -3.19 10.76 17.61
N ARG A 111 -3.25 11.80 16.78
CA ARG A 111 -4.19 11.92 15.66
C ARG A 111 -3.54 11.45 14.37
N ALA A 112 -4.31 10.82 13.48
CA ALA A 112 -3.81 10.30 12.20
C ALA A 112 -2.94 11.32 11.42
N ASP A 113 -3.42 12.55 11.24
CA ASP A 113 -2.69 13.59 10.49
C ASP A 113 -1.42 14.05 11.22
N THR A 114 -1.51 14.24 12.54
CA THR A 114 -0.35 14.65 13.35
C THR A 114 0.74 13.59 13.38
N PHE A 115 0.36 12.31 13.43
CA PHE A 115 1.30 11.20 13.37
C PHE A 115 1.90 11.07 11.97
N THR A 116 1.10 11.27 10.92
CA THR A 116 1.59 11.28 9.54
C THR A 116 2.64 12.37 9.33
N ALA A 117 2.40 13.58 9.85
CA ALA A 117 3.39 14.66 9.82
C ALA A 117 4.66 14.33 10.62
N ALA A 118 4.52 13.71 11.80
CA ALA A 118 5.67 13.27 12.59
C ALA A 118 6.49 12.18 11.89
N ALA A 119 5.84 11.22 11.23
CA ALA A 119 6.48 10.20 10.42
C ALA A 119 7.24 10.81 9.23
N ALA A 120 6.63 11.79 8.55
CA ALA A 120 7.24 12.49 7.42
C ALA A 120 8.53 13.24 7.82
N ALA A 121 8.60 13.78 9.04
CA ALA A 121 9.83 14.40 9.57
C ALA A 121 11.01 13.40 9.71
N HIS A 122 10.73 12.11 9.73
CA HIS A 122 11.73 11.04 9.69
C HIS A 122 11.92 10.44 8.28
N GLY A 123 11.34 11.05 7.24
CA GLY A 123 11.40 10.53 5.87
C GLY A 123 10.53 9.30 5.63
N ILE A 124 9.50 9.08 6.46
CA ILE A 124 8.61 7.92 6.36
C ILE A 124 7.22 8.38 5.95
N ALA A 125 6.74 7.91 4.80
CA ALA A 125 5.37 8.15 4.35
C ALA A 125 4.42 7.09 4.90
N VAL A 126 3.30 7.52 5.49
CA VAL A 126 2.17 6.68 5.91
C VAL A 126 0.88 7.31 5.41
N THR A 127 -0.17 6.52 5.18
CA THR A 127 -1.45 7.07 4.72
C THR A 127 -2.42 7.21 5.90
N PRO A 128 -2.96 8.42 6.18
CA PRO A 128 -3.91 8.60 7.26
C PRO A 128 -5.25 7.91 6.95
N GLY A 129 -5.89 7.34 7.98
CA GLY A 129 -7.18 6.65 7.87
C GLY A 129 -8.30 7.48 7.21
N PRO A 130 -8.42 8.80 7.50
CA PRO A 130 -9.38 9.67 6.83
C PRO A 130 -9.30 9.68 5.29
N ALA A 131 -8.15 9.33 4.69
CA ALA A 131 -8.02 9.21 3.24
C ALA A 131 -8.87 8.07 2.63
N PHE A 132 -9.40 7.16 3.46
CA PHE A 132 -10.26 6.03 3.07
C PHE A 132 -11.70 6.17 3.58
N ALA A 133 -12.07 7.31 4.15
CA ALA A 133 -13.41 7.53 4.69
C ALA A 133 -14.42 7.75 3.57
N VAL A 134 -15.53 6.99 3.59
CA VAL A 134 -16.66 7.15 2.66
C VAL A 134 -17.80 7.82 3.43
N GLY A 135 -17.72 9.15 3.58
CA GLY A 135 -18.75 9.97 4.22
C GLY A 135 -18.26 10.77 5.44
N PRO A 136 -19.08 11.71 5.95
CA PRO A 136 -18.69 12.69 6.98
C PRO A 136 -18.54 12.12 8.41
N GLY A 137 -18.35 10.81 8.55
CA GLY A 137 -18.22 10.14 9.85
C GLY A 137 -16.84 10.33 10.48
N ARG A 138 -16.79 10.34 11.82
CA ARG A 138 -15.52 10.39 12.55
C ARG A 138 -14.70 9.14 12.23
N THR A 139 -13.56 9.32 11.58
CA THR A 139 -12.64 8.23 11.27
C THR A 139 -11.76 7.91 12.49
N PRO A 140 -11.49 6.63 12.80
CA PRO A 140 -10.57 6.24 13.86
C PRO A 140 -9.20 6.88 13.70
N ASP A 141 -8.50 7.08 14.81
CA ASP A 141 -7.09 7.50 14.83
C ASP A 141 -6.20 6.35 14.37
N ALA A 142 -6.18 6.13 13.07
CA ALA A 142 -5.44 5.03 12.46
C ALA A 142 -4.68 5.50 11.22
N VAL A 143 -3.61 4.77 10.92
CA VAL A 143 -2.83 4.92 9.68
C VAL A 143 -2.71 3.58 8.97
N ARG A 144 -2.63 3.64 7.64
CA ARG A 144 -2.33 2.49 6.79
C ARG A 144 -0.84 2.49 6.46
N LEU A 145 -0.17 1.38 6.77
CA LEU A 145 1.22 1.13 6.45
C LEU A 145 1.32 0.36 5.14
N GLY A 146 2.01 0.90 4.14
CA GLY A 146 2.32 0.21 2.89
C GLY A 146 3.58 -0.64 3.03
N LEU A 147 3.49 -1.95 2.76
CA LEU A 147 4.58 -2.90 2.98
C LEU A 147 5.25 -3.36 1.69
N ALA A 148 4.65 -3.16 0.52
CA ALA A 148 5.15 -3.71 -0.74
C ALA A 148 6.42 -3.01 -1.27
N SER A 149 6.54 -1.69 -1.08
CA SER A 149 7.48 -0.88 -1.85
C SER A 149 8.89 -0.81 -1.25
N ALA A 150 9.02 -0.94 0.07
CA ALA A 150 10.32 -0.81 0.74
C ALA A 150 11.11 -2.13 0.71
N ALA A 151 12.43 -2.07 0.55
CA ALA A 151 13.28 -3.24 0.83
C ALA A 151 13.21 -3.62 2.31
N GLU A 152 13.42 -4.90 2.65
CA GLU A 152 13.25 -5.40 4.02
C GLU A 152 14.03 -4.61 5.09
N PRO A 153 15.32 -4.24 4.89
CA PRO A 153 16.06 -3.46 5.87
C PRO A 153 15.45 -2.07 6.12
N HIS A 154 14.94 -1.42 5.07
CA HIS A 154 14.27 -0.13 5.17
C HIS A 154 12.92 -0.25 5.87
N LEU A 155 12.17 -1.33 5.62
CA LEU A 155 10.92 -1.62 6.32
C LEU A 155 11.15 -1.79 7.83
N ARG A 156 12.16 -2.58 8.22
CA ARG A 156 12.52 -2.78 9.63
C ARG A 156 12.91 -1.47 10.32
N TRP A 157 13.75 -0.66 9.65
CA TRP A 157 14.12 0.65 10.15
C TRP A 157 12.91 1.57 10.31
N ALA A 158 12.03 1.65 9.30
CA ALA A 158 10.86 2.51 9.33
C ALA A 158 9.91 2.11 10.47
N LEU A 159 9.61 0.82 10.63
CA LEU A 159 8.72 0.33 11.68
C LEU A 159 9.26 0.61 13.09
N ARG A 160 10.56 0.44 13.30
CA ARG A 160 11.22 0.80 14.57
C ARG A 160 11.10 2.29 14.86
N THR A 161 11.45 3.13 13.88
CA THR A 161 11.36 4.59 14.04
C THR A 161 9.94 5.03 14.33
N LEU A 162 8.94 4.48 13.65
CA LEU A 162 7.54 4.79 13.91
C LEU A 162 7.10 4.34 15.32
N ALA A 163 7.54 3.17 15.79
CA ALA A 163 7.27 2.70 17.15
C ALA A 163 7.87 3.65 18.20
N ASP A 164 9.10 4.13 17.98
CA ASP A 164 9.76 5.11 18.85
C ASP A 164 9.01 6.45 18.87
N VAL A 165 8.59 6.95 17.71
CA VAL A 165 7.77 8.18 17.60
C VAL A 165 6.46 8.01 18.35
N ALA A 166 5.77 6.88 18.15
CA ALA A 166 4.54 6.57 18.85
C ALA A 166 4.75 6.52 20.38
N GLY A 167 5.86 5.94 20.83
CA GLY A 167 6.23 5.79 22.23
C GLY A 167 6.65 7.09 22.94
N ARG A 168 7.37 8.00 22.26
CA ARG A 168 7.87 9.26 22.87
C ARG A 168 6.77 10.16 23.42
N ARG A 169 5.56 10.15 22.82
CA ARG A 169 4.42 10.91 23.35
C ARG A 169 3.70 10.23 24.53
N ARG A 170 3.96 8.94 24.81
CA ARG A 170 3.41 8.26 26.00
C ARG A 170 4.15 8.63 27.29
N THR A 171 5.43 8.97 27.20
CA THR A 171 6.31 9.21 28.36
C THR A 171 6.40 10.68 28.80
N GLY A 172 5.89 11.62 28.01
CA GLY A 172 5.79 13.02 28.41
C GLY A 172 4.57 13.27 29.31
N ARG A 173 4.75 13.07 30.61
CA ARG A 173 3.88 13.60 31.67
C ARG A 173 4.67 14.61 32.50
#